data_AF-K0RWJ8-F1
#
_entry.id   AF-K0RWJ8-F1
#
_cell.length_a   1.000
_cell.length_b   1.000
_cell.length_c   1.000
_cell.angle_alpha   90.00
_cell.angle_beta   90.00
_cell.angle_gamma   90.00
#
_symmetry.space_group_name_H-M   'P 1'
#
loop_
_entity.id
_entity.type
_entity.pdbx_description
1 polymer ?
#
loop_
_entity_poly.entity_id
_entity_poly.type
_entity_poly.pdbx_seq_one_letter_code
_entity_poly.pdbx_strand_id
1 'polypeptide(L)'
;MFELDDPLTRDEFGLNEQSTNSRLKAGKASGLNGVPPEAFKAMDEELRTLVFGYCVRFWDGEDFRGWQISQCVPVPKSGDLSNPTSGEDPFDSQFFQYLLYTLSNLQTTVRTRPQSPTSRSTVPSSKMEPSTENAPVEIHKPSWRERREASAERAKKKAELEKIRYFSLDQTQPIAVKDGFVTFTMHFKYLGSFISYNLRDDFDIDLRIKKAGQAMGALKHFFNNEHVDTYTKHLIFKAIPLNLLLWGCETWSLREDHYVKLESFLQRSIRNILNINMTQVKDDHIKREDTLKMFYNIPNIRTTIAVRQLSFIGKAVRNDTP
;
A
#
# COMPACT_ATOMS: atom_id res chain seq x y z
N MET A 1 -21.58 -23.22 -18.27
CA MET A 1 -22.66 -23.58 -17.33
C MET A 1 -22.31 -24.98 -16.84
N PHE A 2 -21.69 -25.08 -15.68
CA PHE A 2 -21.43 -26.38 -15.07
C PHE A 2 -22.77 -26.82 -14.45
N GLU A 3 -23.38 -27.87 -14.97
CA GLU A 3 -24.47 -28.56 -14.28
C GLU A 3 -23.90 -29.05 -12.95
N LEU A 4 -24.42 -28.50 -11.86
CA LEU A 4 -24.17 -28.99 -10.52
C LEU A 4 -25.13 -30.18 -10.35
N ASP A 5 -24.58 -31.39 -10.52
CA ASP A 5 -25.30 -32.65 -10.33
C ASP A 5 -25.85 -32.74 -8.90
N ASP A 6 -27.17 -32.97 -8.81
CA ASP A 6 -28.00 -33.38 -7.66
C ASP A 6 -27.87 -32.65 -6.30
N PRO A 7 -28.96 -32.48 -5.55
CA PRO A 7 -28.91 -31.85 -4.22
C PRO A 7 -28.03 -32.65 -3.25
N LEU A 8 -27.25 -31.94 -2.44
CA LEU A 8 -26.36 -32.52 -1.43
C LEU A 8 -27.11 -33.53 -0.55
N THR A 9 -26.66 -34.78 -0.52
CA THR A 9 -27.32 -35.83 0.26
C THR A 9 -27.00 -35.72 1.75
N ARG A 10 -27.90 -36.22 2.63
CA ARG A 10 -27.67 -36.20 4.10
C ARG A 10 -26.39 -36.92 4.51
N ASP A 11 -26.01 -37.97 3.79
CA ASP A 11 -24.78 -38.73 4.04
C ASP A 11 -23.52 -37.95 3.64
N GLU A 12 -23.60 -37.10 2.60
CA GLU A 12 -22.52 -36.20 2.19
C GLU A 12 -22.38 -34.99 3.11
N PHE A 13 -23.49 -34.45 3.62
CA PHE A 13 -23.47 -33.38 4.62
C PHE A 13 -22.96 -33.87 5.99
N GLY A 14 -23.15 -35.17 6.26
CA GLY A 14 -22.38 -35.91 7.26
C GLY A 14 -22.95 -35.94 8.66
N LEU A 15 -24.13 -36.53 8.78
CA LEU A 15 -24.71 -36.97 10.05
C LEU A 15 -24.18 -38.33 10.54
N ASN A 16 -23.36 -39.02 9.74
CA ASN A 16 -22.59 -40.17 10.22
C ASN A 16 -21.39 -39.60 10.98
N GLU A 17 -21.52 -39.47 12.30
CA GLU A 17 -20.59 -38.81 13.25
C GLU A 17 -19.10 -39.16 13.05
N GLN A 18 -18.81 -40.29 12.38
CA GLN A 18 -17.48 -40.80 12.05
C GLN A 18 -16.88 -40.26 10.71
N SER A 19 -17.68 -39.82 9.73
CA SER A 19 -17.18 -39.47 8.37
C SER A 19 -16.81 -37.98 8.19
N THR A 20 -17.51 -37.03 8.81
CA THR A 20 -17.20 -35.60 8.74
C THR A 20 -16.21 -35.14 9.79
N ASN A 21 -16.26 -35.72 11.00
CA ASN A 21 -15.26 -35.47 12.04
C ASN A 21 -13.85 -35.88 11.62
N SER A 22 -13.73 -36.89 10.74
CA SER A 22 -12.44 -37.37 10.21
C SER A 22 -11.95 -36.58 8.98
N ARG A 23 -12.85 -36.04 8.14
CA ARG A 23 -12.49 -35.25 6.94
C ARG A 23 -12.10 -33.81 7.23
N LEU A 24 -12.76 -33.16 8.18
CA LEU A 24 -12.45 -31.77 8.55
C LEU A 24 -11.24 -31.72 9.49
N LYS A 25 -10.12 -31.14 9.04
CA LYS A 25 -8.91 -30.98 9.87
C LYS A 25 -9.10 -29.84 10.88
N ALA A 26 -8.85 -30.14 12.16
CA ALA A 26 -8.80 -29.14 13.22
C ALA A 26 -7.52 -28.27 13.11
N GLY A 27 -7.54 -27.08 13.68
CA GLY A 27 -6.50 -26.06 13.61
C GLY A 27 -6.44 -25.29 12.28
N LYS A 28 -7.50 -25.33 11.46
CA LYS A 28 -7.54 -24.60 10.18
C LYS A 28 -8.25 -23.27 10.35
N ALA A 29 -7.63 -22.21 9.85
CA ALA A 29 -8.24 -20.89 9.80
C ALA A 29 -9.57 -20.96 9.03
N SER A 30 -10.58 -20.26 9.51
CA SER A 30 -11.86 -20.13 8.82
C SER A 30 -11.67 -19.58 7.41
N GLY A 31 -12.47 -20.08 6.48
CA GLY A 31 -12.48 -19.60 5.09
C GLY A 31 -13.05 -18.17 5.00
N LEU A 32 -13.35 -17.74 3.78
CA LEU A 32 -13.95 -16.42 3.52
C LEU A 32 -15.27 -16.18 4.27
N ASN A 33 -15.93 -17.26 4.70
CA ASN A 33 -17.17 -17.31 5.45
C ASN A 33 -17.00 -17.17 6.98
N GLY A 34 -15.78 -17.09 7.51
CA GLY A 34 -15.52 -16.80 8.92
C GLY A 34 -15.82 -17.94 9.91
N VAL A 35 -16.45 -19.03 9.47
CA VAL A 35 -16.76 -20.22 10.29
C VAL A 35 -15.59 -21.20 10.27
N PRO A 36 -14.93 -21.47 11.42
CA PRO A 36 -13.83 -22.42 11.48
C PRO A 36 -14.38 -23.86 11.49
N PRO A 37 -13.65 -24.86 10.98
CA PRO A 37 -14.14 -26.24 10.91
C PRO A 37 -14.56 -26.82 12.27
N GLU A 38 -13.98 -26.33 13.36
CA GLU A 38 -14.29 -26.69 14.74
C GLU A 38 -15.70 -26.24 15.16
N ALA A 39 -16.18 -25.11 14.64
CA ALA A 39 -17.53 -24.64 14.93
C ALA A 39 -18.57 -25.63 14.39
N PHE A 40 -18.34 -26.18 13.19
CA PHE A 40 -19.20 -27.22 12.63
C PHE A 40 -19.11 -28.54 13.43
N LYS A 41 -17.91 -28.90 13.90
CA LYS A 41 -17.73 -30.08 14.78
C LYS A 41 -18.42 -29.93 16.14
N ALA A 42 -18.50 -28.71 16.66
CA ALA A 42 -19.13 -28.41 17.94
C ALA A 42 -20.67 -28.33 17.88
N MET A 43 -21.27 -28.29 16.68
CA MET A 43 -22.72 -28.32 16.52
C MET A 43 -23.30 -29.68 16.95
N ASP A 44 -24.39 -29.62 17.70
CA ASP A 44 -25.24 -30.77 17.99
C ASP A 44 -26.02 -31.24 16.76
N GLU A 45 -26.67 -32.41 16.86
CA GLU A 45 -27.39 -33.04 15.77
C GLU A 45 -28.57 -32.18 15.27
N GLU A 46 -29.23 -31.47 16.19
CA GLU A 46 -30.38 -30.62 15.90
C GLU A 46 -29.96 -29.40 15.06
N LEU A 47 -28.89 -28.71 15.44
CA LEU A 47 -28.35 -27.58 14.68
C LEU A 47 -27.81 -28.01 13.32
N ARG A 48 -27.15 -29.18 13.21
CA ARG A 48 -26.70 -29.71 11.91
C ARG A 48 -27.87 -29.99 10.98
N THR A 49 -28.95 -30.55 11.52
CA THR A 49 -30.19 -30.81 10.76
C THR A 49 -30.81 -29.50 10.25
N LEU A 50 -30.80 -28.46 11.08
CA LEU A 50 -31.30 -27.14 10.71
C LEU A 50 -30.46 -26.51 9.58
N VAL A 51 -29.13 -26.56 9.68
CA VAL A 51 -28.21 -26.03 8.66
C VAL A 51 -28.37 -26.79 7.34
N PHE A 52 -28.48 -28.12 7.38
CA PHE A 52 -28.75 -28.92 6.19
C PHE A 52 -30.05 -28.48 5.50
N GLY A 53 -31.10 -28.24 6.28
CA GLY A 53 -32.38 -27.74 5.77
C GLY A 53 -32.24 -26.40 5.03
N TYR A 54 -31.41 -25.47 5.52
CA TYR A 54 -31.12 -24.23 4.80
C TYR A 54 -30.35 -24.45 3.51
N CYS A 55 -29.38 -25.37 3.49
CA CYS A 55 -28.62 -25.71 2.28
C CYS A 55 -29.52 -26.29 1.18
N VAL A 56 -30.45 -27.17 1.54
CA VAL A 56 -31.43 -27.75 0.58
C VAL A 56 -32.39 -26.68 0.08
N ARG A 57 -32.94 -25.84 0.96
CA ARG A 57 -33.85 -24.76 0.55
C ARG A 57 -33.18 -23.73 -0.37
N PHE A 58 -31.91 -23.42 -0.12
CA PHE A 58 -31.09 -22.60 -1.01
C PHE A 58 -30.92 -23.28 -2.39
N TRP A 59 -30.62 -24.59 -2.39
CA TRP A 59 -30.48 -25.37 -3.62
C TRP A 59 -31.77 -25.40 -4.46
N ASP A 60 -32.92 -25.48 -3.79
CA ASP A 60 -34.25 -25.45 -4.41
C ASP A 60 -34.68 -24.04 -4.85
N GLY A 61 -33.78 -23.04 -4.77
CA GLY A 61 -33.96 -21.71 -5.34
C GLY A 61 -34.62 -20.69 -4.39
N GLU A 62 -34.68 -20.97 -3.09
CA GLU A 62 -35.22 -20.02 -2.12
C GLU A 62 -34.22 -18.88 -1.82
N ASP A 63 -34.60 -17.64 -2.17
CA ASP A 63 -33.77 -16.45 -1.95
C ASP A 63 -33.92 -15.90 -0.52
N PHE A 64 -32.91 -16.12 0.30
CA PHE A 64 -32.81 -15.55 1.63
C PHE A 64 -32.24 -14.12 1.54
N ARG A 65 -33.10 -13.10 1.45
CA ARG A 65 -32.72 -11.66 1.38
C ARG A 65 -31.67 -11.22 2.41
N GLY A 66 -31.57 -11.88 3.57
CA GLY A 66 -30.53 -11.62 4.58
C GLY A 66 -29.10 -12.01 4.17
N TRP A 67 -28.94 -12.89 3.18
CA TRP A 67 -27.63 -13.37 2.69
C TRP A 67 -26.99 -12.38 1.70
N GLN A 68 -27.73 -11.37 1.25
CA GLN A 68 -27.20 -10.22 0.51
C GLN A 68 -26.50 -9.20 1.43
N ILE A 69 -26.62 -9.36 2.76
CA ILE A 69 -26.09 -8.45 3.77
C ILE A 69 -24.96 -9.17 4.51
N SER A 70 -23.70 -8.87 4.17
CA SER A 70 -22.55 -9.37 4.90
C SER A 70 -22.38 -8.58 6.20
N GLN A 71 -22.57 -9.22 7.35
CA GLN A 71 -22.18 -8.65 8.64
C GLN A 71 -20.69 -8.95 8.88
N CYS A 72 -19.84 -7.97 8.55
CA CYS A 72 -18.41 -8.09 8.78
C CYS A 72 -18.10 -7.94 10.27
N VAL A 73 -17.79 -9.06 10.95
CA VAL A 73 -17.23 -9.05 12.31
C VAL A 73 -15.71 -9.22 12.19
N PRO A 74 -14.90 -8.22 12.58
CA PRO A 74 -13.45 -8.33 12.50
C PRO A 74 -12.94 -9.34 13.53
N VAL A 75 -12.31 -10.42 13.05
CA VAL A 75 -11.61 -11.40 13.90
C VAL A 75 -10.12 -11.34 13.58
N PRO A 76 -9.25 -11.01 14.55
CA PRO A 76 -7.81 -11.01 14.34
C PRO A 76 -7.30 -12.43 14.09
N LYS A 77 -6.45 -12.58 13.06
CA LYS A 77 -6.07 -13.90 12.52
C LYS A 77 -5.02 -14.67 13.36
N SER A 78 -4.36 -13.99 14.30
CA SER A 78 -3.52 -14.57 15.38
C SER A 78 -2.85 -13.44 16.18
N GLY A 79 -2.73 -13.58 17.50
CA GLY A 79 -2.02 -12.66 18.38
C GLY A 79 -2.75 -12.49 19.72
N ASP A 80 -2.00 -12.30 20.81
CA ASP A 80 -2.58 -11.96 22.10
C ASP A 80 -3.35 -10.63 21.98
N LEU A 81 -4.65 -10.68 22.30
CA LEU A 81 -5.62 -9.59 22.13
C LEU A 81 -5.30 -8.37 23.01
N SER A 82 -4.40 -8.53 23.96
CA SER A 82 -3.94 -7.47 24.86
C SER A 82 -2.94 -6.49 24.23
N ASN A 83 -2.30 -6.84 23.10
CA ASN A 83 -1.26 -5.98 22.50
C ASN A 83 -1.12 -6.14 20.96
N PRO A 84 -1.87 -5.38 20.14
CA PRO A 84 -1.93 -5.55 18.68
C PRO A 84 -0.67 -5.09 17.90
N THR A 85 0.41 -4.69 18.59
CA THR A 85 1.64 -4.15 17.96
C THR A 85 2.86 -5.06 18.01
N SER A 86 2.82 -6.19 18.72
CA SER A 86 3.96 -7.11 18.86
C SER A 86 3.73 -8.39 18.06
N GLY A 87 3.80 -8.28 16.74
CA GLY A 87 4.04 -9.42 15.87
C GLY A 87 5.36 -9.18 15.14
N GLU A 88 6.40 -9.93 15.50
CA GLU A 88 7.64 -10.00 14.73
C GLU A 88 7.32 -10.38 13.29
N ASP A 89 7.88 -9.62 12.34
CA ASP A 89 7.54 -9.63 10.92
C ASP A 89 7.88 -10.98 10.24
N PRO A 90 6.91 -11.75 9.70
CA PRO A 90 7.18 -12.87 8.80
C PRO A 90 7.31 -12.43 7.33
N PHE A 91 7.43 -11.12 7.08
CA PHE A 91 7.28 -10.52 5.74
C PHE A 91 8.44 -10.76 4.77
N ASP A 92 9.52 -11.42 5.19
CA ASP A 92 10.66 -11.69 4.31
C ASP A 92 10.41 -12.80 3.27
N SER A 93 9.55 -13.79 3.53
CA SER A 93 9.44 -14.96 2.63
C SER A 93 8.58 -14.72 1.38
N GLN A 94 7.41 -14.09 1.52
CA GLN A 94 6.49 -13.83 0.38
C GLN A 94 6.98 -12.71 -0.55
N PHE A 95 7.81 -11.81 -0.05
CA PHE A 95 8.44 -10.74 -0.83
C PHE A 95 9.42 -11.31 -1.88
N PHE A 96 10.23 -12.32 -1.51
CA PHE A 96 11.17 -12.96 -2.42
C PHE A 96 10.48 -13.76 -3.53
N GLN A 97 9.34 -14.42 -3.26
CA GLN A 97 8.60 -15.15 -4.29
C GLN A 97 7.96 -14.22 -5.34
N TYR A 98 7.41 -13.09 -4.93
CA TYR A 98 6.83 -12.10 -5.87
C TYR A 98 7.92 -11.37 -6.68
N LEU A 99 9.08 -11.14 -6.06
CA LEU A 99 10.26 -10.57 -6.71
C LEU A 99 10.82 -11.49 -7.81
N LEU A 100 10.93 -12.79 -7.56
CA LEU A 100 11.37 -13.77 -8.58
C LEU A 100 10.37 -13.88 -9.75
N TYR A 101 9.06 -13.87 -9.45
CA TYR A 101 8.01 -13.91 -10.47
C TYR A 101 8.03 -12.69 -11.39
N THR A 102 8.21 -11.48 -10.83
CA THR A 102 8.25 -10.23 -11.60
C THR A 102 9.53 -10.08 -12.43
N LEU A 103 10.67 -10.58 -11.94
CA LEU A 103 11.94 -10.59 -12.70
C LEU A 103 11.90 -11.56 -13.90
N SER A 104 11.17 -12.68 -13.81
CA SER A 104 11.04 -13.63 -14.93
C SER A 104 10.28 -13.05 -16.13
N ASN A 105 9.38 -12.08 -15.91
CA ASN A 105 8.49 -11.52 -16.92
C ASN A 105 9.06 -10.29 -17.65
N LEU A 106 10.28 -9.84 -17.30
CA LEU A 106 10.91 -8.64 -17.86
C LEU A 106 11.87 -8.91 -19.03
N GLN A 107 12.05 -10.17 -19.46
CA GLN A 107 13.04 -10.57 -20.48
C GLN A 107 12.62 -10.44 -21.95
N THR A 108 11.43 -9.95 -22.26
CA THR A 108 10.95 -9.85 -23.66
C THR A 108 10.58 -8.43 -24.03
N THR A 109 11.55 -7.69 -24.60
CA THR A 109 11.37 -6.83 -25.80
C THR A 109 12.66 -6.07 -26.13
N VAL A 110 13.06 -6.13 -27.40
CA VAL A 110 14.34 -5.69 -27.98
C VAL A 110 14.07 -4.63 -29.07
N ARG A 111 15.03 -3.69 -29.25
CA ARG A 111 15.23 -2.68 -30.35
C ARG A 111 14.37 -1.40 -30.26
N THR A 112 14.79 -0.19 -30.68
CA THR A 112 16.03 0.38 -31.28
C THR A 112 16.05 1.92 -31.12
N ARG A 113 17.25 2.52 -31.23
CA ARG A 113 17.65 3.94 -31.07
C ARG A 113 17.28 4.84 -32.27
N PRO A 114 17.07 6.16 -32.06
CA PRO A 114 17.64 7.15 -32.99
C PRO A 114 18.28 8.39 -32.31
N GLN A 115 19.11 9.10 -33.09
CA GLN A 115 19.95 10.25 -32.74
C GLN A 115 19.30 11.63 -32.97
N SER A 116 19.94 12.66 -32.41
CA SER A 116 19.66 14.12 -32.36
C SER A 116 19.72 14.87 -33.72
N PRO A 117 19.31 16.16 -33.83
CA PRO A 117 20.23 17.28 -33.49
C PRO A 117 19.58 18.57 -32.90
N THR A 118 20.47 19.38 -32.34
CA THR A 118 20.32 20.68 -31.66
C THR A 118 20.09 21.85 -32.63
N SER A 119 19.36 22.90 -32.21
CA SER A 119 19.75 24.30 -32.46
C SER A 119 19.10 25.28 -31.48
N ARG A 120 19.88 26.28 -31.08
CA ARG A 120 19.62 27.34 -30.10
C ARG A 120 19.29 28.65 -30.85
N SER A 121 18.40 29.48 -30.31
CA SER A 121 18.34 30.91 -30.65
C SER A 121 18.04 31.74 -29.41
N THR A 122 18.77 32.85 -29.27
CA THR A 122 18.80 33.80 -28.15
C THR A 122 18.67 35.20 -28.73
N VAL A 123 17.75 36.03 -28.20
CA VAL A 123 17.75 37.51 -28.31
C VAL A 123 16.92 38.10 -27.14
N PRO A 124 17.02 39.39 -26.76
CA PRO A 124 17.52 39.79 -25.45
C PRO A 124 16.51 40.58 -24.58
N SER A 125 16.93 40.73 -23.32
CA SER A 125 16.37 41.52 -22.22
C SER A 125 16.09 43.00 -22.54
N SER A 126 14.94 43.51 -22.11
CA SER A 126 14.72 44.93 -21.79
C SER A 126 14.31 45.09 -20.33
N LYS A 127 15.11 45.86 -19.58
CA LYS A 127 14.91 46.20 -18.17
C LYS A 127 13.80 47.26 -18.02
N MET A 128 12.97 47.13 -16.99
CA MET A 128 12.24 48.23 -16.36
C MET A 128 12.59 48.23 -14.87
N GLU A 129 13.15 49.34 -14.39
CA GLU A 129 13.29 49.60 -12.95
C GLU A 129 11.97 50.12 -12.36
N PRO A 130 11.66 49.79 -11.11
CA PRO A 130 10.87 50.65 -10.27
C PRO A 130 11.69 51.23 -9.12
N SER A 131 11.34 52.48 -8.85
CA SER A 131 11.86 53.40 -7.86
C SER A 131 11.44 53.10 -6.42
N THR A 132 12.19 53.76 -5.53
CA THR A 132 11.89 54.17 -4.14
C THR A 132 11.94 53.11 -3.03
N GLU A 133 13.07 53.19 -2.30
CA GLU A 133 13.21 53.20 -0.84
C GLU A 133 12.18 52.42 0.00
N ASN A 134 12.64 51.29 0.51
CA ASN A 134 12.43 50.92 1.91
C ASN A 134 13.73 50.30 2.41
N ALA A 135 14.26 50.79 3.54
CA ALA A 135 15.44 50.23 4.19
C ALA A 135 15.22 48.72 4.42
N PRO A 136 16.18 47.84 4.09
CA PRO A 136 15.98 46.42 4.25
C PRO A 136 15.93 46.12 5.75
N VAL A 137 14.74 45.84 6.26
CA VAL A 137 14.60 45.06 7.49
C VAL A 137 15.38 43.77 7.23
N GLU A 138 16.48 43.54 7.95
CA GLU A 138 17.20 42.27 7.90
C GLU A 138 16.28 41.17 8.42
N ILE A 139 15.45 40.63 7.52
CA ILE A 139 14.70 39.42 7.77
C ILE A 139 15.75 38.33 7.87
N HIS A 140 16.10 37.97 9.11
CA HIS A 140 16.95 36.82 9.38
C HIS A 140 16.33 35.61 8.67
N LYS A 141 16.93 35.19 7.55
CA LYS A 141 16.46 34.03 6.80
C LYS A 141 16.90 32.81 7.56
N PRO A 142 15.97 32.02 8.12
CA PRO A 142 16.34 30.88 8.93
C PRO A 142 17.20 29.91 8.12
N SER A 143 18.23 29.39 8.76
CA SER A 143 19.11 28.35 8.24
C SER A 143 18.30 27.15 7.77
N TRP A 144 18.89 26.34 6.88
CA TRP A 144 18.26 25.09 6.43
C TRP A 144 18.02 24.13 7.61
N ARG A 145 18.89 24.16 8.64
CA ARG A 145 18.74 23.36 9.86
C ARG A 145 17.52 23.78 10.64
N GLU A 146 17.38 25.08 10.90
CA GLU A 146 16.25 25.68 11.63
C GLU A 146 14.93 25.43 10.89
N ARG A 147 14.90 25.60 9.57
CA ARG A 147 13.71 25.27 8.76
C ARG A 147 13.32 23.80 8.86
N ARG A 148 14.30 22.90 8.88
CA ARG A 148 14.08 21.45 9.01
C ARG A 148 13.56 21.10 10.42
N GLU A 149 14.13 21.69 11.46
CA GLU A 149 13.72 21.51 12.85
C GLU A 149 12.32 22.05 13.09
N ALA A 150 12.01 23.28 12.64
CA ALA A 150 10.67 23.84 12.70
C ALA A 150 9.64 22.99 11.93
N SER A 151 10.02 22.41 10.78
CA SER A 151 9.15 21.51 10.04
C SER A 151 8.90 20.19 10.79
N ALA A 152 9.93 19.63 11.42
CA ALA A 152 9.82 18.44 12.25
C ALA A 152 8.93 18.69 13.48
N GLU A 153 9.09 19.85 14.12
CA GLU A 153 8.30 20.25 15.29
C GLU A 153 6.83 20.46 14.92
N ARG A 154 6.54 21.11 13.78
CA ARG A 154 5.18 21.22 13.24
C ARG A 154 4.56 19.85 12.97
N ALA A 155 5.33 18.91 12.41
CA ALA A 155 4.85 17.55 12.16
C ALA A 155 4.55 16.79 13.46
N LYS A 156 5.40 16.92 14.49
CA LYS A 156 5.15 16.34 15.82
C LYS A 156 3.88 16.92 16.45
N LYS A 157 3.76 18.25 16.48
CA LYS A 157 2.56 18.93 17.01
C LYS A 157 1.29 18.51 16.28
N LYS A 158 1.34 18.38 14.95
CA LYS A 158 0.22 17.89 14.15
C LYS A 158 -0.17 16.46 14.54
N ALA A 159 0.80 15.55 14.67
CA ALA A 159 0.54 14.16 15.04
C ALA A 159 -0.02 14.04 16.47
N GLU A 160 0.48 14.85 17.40
CA GLU A 160 0.00 14.88 18.78
C GLU A 160 -1.43 15.43 18.86
N LEU A 161 -1.70 16.53 18.16
CA LEU A 161 -3.04 17.08 18.05
C LEU A 161 -4.04 16.09 17.43
N GLU A 162 -3.60 15.30 16.45
CA GLU A 162 -4.41 14.25 15.83
C GLU A 162 -4.74 13.12 16.82
N LYS A 163 -3.76 12.68 17.63
CA LYS A 163 -3.99 11.73 18.72
C LYS A 163 -4.94 12.27 19.77
N ILE A 164 -4.71 13.49 20.25
CA ILE A 164 -5.56 14.13 21.25
C ILE A 164 -6.99 14.21 20.71
N ARG A 165 -7.17 14.69 19.48
CA ARG A 165 -8.48 14.79 18.83
C ARG A 165 -9.18 13.44 18.70
N TYR A 166 -8.44 12.37 18.43
CA TYR A 166 -9.02 11.03 18.34
C TYR A 166 -9.41 10.52 19.72
N PHE A 167 -8.50 10.48 20.68
CA PHE A 167 -8.73 9.89 22.01
C PHE A 167 -9.56 10.77 22.96
N SER A 168 -9.82 12.03 22.64
CA SER A 168 -10.69 12.91 23.44
C SER A 168 -12.18 12.71 23.18
N LEU A 169 -12.57 11.90 22.20
CA LEU A 169 -13.97 11.67 21.86
C LEU A 169 -14.58 10.58 22.74
N ASP A 170 -15.83 10.76 23.15
CA ASP A 170 -16.56 9.76 23.95
C ASP A 170 -16.75 8.45 23.17
N GLN A 171 -16.93 8.53 21.85
CA GLN A 171 -17.15 7.37 20.97
C GLN A 171 -15.92 6.47 20.81
N THR A 172 -14.72 6.96 21.14
CA THR A 172 -13.46 6.23 20.99
C THR A 172 -12.86 5.82 22.34
N GLN A 173 -13.62 5.97 23.43
CA GLN A 173 -13.19 5.50 24.75
C GLN A 173 -13.13 3.97 24.80
N PRO A 174 -12.26 3.39 25.65
CA PRO A 174 -12.21 1.95 25.85
C PRO A 174 -13.58 1.40 26.28
N ILE A 175 -14.06 0.37 25.58
CA ILE A 175 -15.33 -0.29 25.90
C ILE A 175 -15.06 -1.36 26.95
N ALA A 176 -15.70 -1.26 28.11
CA ALA A 176 -15.60 -2.27 29.16
C ALA A 176 -16.31 -3.57 28.73
N VAL A 177 -15.61 -4.69 28.86
CA VAL A 177 -16.11 -6.05 28.61
C VAL A 177 -15.85 -6.89 29.88
N LYS A 178 -16.56 -8.03 30.04
CA LYS A 178 -16.53 -8.88 31.24
C LYS A 178 -15.12 -9.18 31.78
N ASP A 179 -14.14 -9.34 30.89
CA ASP A 179 -12.75 -9.70 31.22
C ASP A 179 -11.71 -8.63 30.79
N GLY A 180 -12.10 -7.37 30.54
CA GLY A 180 -11.14 -6.31 30.18
C GLY A 180 -11.73 -5.10 29.44
N PHE A 181 -10.90 -4.45 28.62
CA PHE A 181 -11.31 -3.31 27.79
C PHE A 181 -10.96 -3.55 26.33
N VAL A 182 -11.87 -3.20 25.42
CA VAL A 182 -11.60 -3.13 23.97
C VAL A 182 -11.26 -1.69 23.63
N THR A 183 -10.05 -1.47 23.10
CA THR A 183 -9.59 -0.14 22.71
C THR A 183 -9.82 0.14 21.23
N PHE A 184 -10.11 1.39 20.91
CA PHE A 184 -10.20 1.85 19.54
C PHE A 184 -8.81 2.07 18.94
N THR A 185 -8.66 1.71 17.66
CA THR A 185 -7.40 1.83 16.93
C THR A 185 -7.45 2.99 15.94
N MET A 186 -6.60 4.00 16.14
CA MET A 186 -6.54 5.20 15.28
C MET A 186 -6.07 4.91 13.85
N HIS A 187 -5.12 3.98 13.69
CA HIS A 187 -4.59 3.52 12.41
C HIS A 187 -4.63 1.99 12.38
N PHE A 188 -5.62 1.43 11.71
CA PHE A 188 -5.81 -0.01 11.62
C PHE A 188 -4.98 -0.58 10.46
N LYS A 189 -4.18 -1.63 10.73
CA LYS A 189 -3.39 -2.31 9.69
C LYS A 189 -4.22 -3.41 9.06
N TYR A 190 -4.46 -3.31 7.75
CA TYR A 190 -5.17 -4.31 6.95
C TYR A 190 -4.37 -4.69 5.71
N LEU A 191 -4.07 -5.99 5.54
CA LEU A 191 -3.29 -6.53 4.41
C LEU A 191 -1.99 -5.75 4.12
N GLY A 192 -1.37 -5.24 5.19
CA GLY A 192 -0.13 -4.48 5.12
C GLY A 192 -0.28 -2.99 4.81
N SER A 193 -1.48 -2.47 4.55
CA SER A 193 -1.81 -1.04 4.43
C SER A 193 -2.51 -0.52 5.68
N PHE A 194 -2.45 0.79 5.92
CA PHE A 194 -3.09 1.42 7.07
C PHE A 194 -4.35 2.18 6.68
N ILE A 195 -5.44 1.89 7.38
CA ILE A 195 -6.71 2.60 7.31
C ILE A 195 -6.78 3.50 8.53
N SER A 196 -6.76 4.82 8.32
CA SER A 196 -6.83 5.82 9.40
C SER A 196 -8.29 6.14 9.74
N TYR A 197 -8.55 6.55 10.99
CA TYR A 197 -9.88 6.94 11.44
C TYR A 197 -10.52 8.09 10.63
N ASN A 198 -9.69 8.99 10.10
CA ASN A 198 -10.11 10.12 9.27
C ASN A 198 -10.21 9.75 7.78
N LEU A 199 -10.03 8.48 7.45
CA LEU A 199 -10.05 7.92 6.09
C LEU A 199 -9.04 8.57 5.13
N ARG A 200 -8.00 9.21 5.67
CA ARG A 200 -6.92 9.79 4.85
C ARG A 200 -5.75 8.82 4.72
N ASP A 201 -5.17 8.79 3.53
CA ASP A 201 -3.98 7.98 3.21
C ASP A 201 -2.66 8.58 3.67
N ASP A 202 -2.69 9.74 4.34
CA ASP A 202 -1.48 10.46 4.80
C ASP A 202 -0.52 9.56 5.58
N PHE A 203 -1.06 8.77 6.52
CA PHE A 203 -0.28 7.87 7.37
C PHE A 203 0.33 6.70 6.57
N ASP A 204 -0.45 6.06 5.71
CA ASP A 204 0.02 4.93 4.91
C ASP A 204 1.09 5.37 3.91
N ILE A 205 0.89 6.50 3.22
CA ILE A 205 1.85 7.07 2.28
C ILE A 205 3.17 7.43 2.99
N ASP A 206 3.10 8.11 4.14
CA ASP A 206 4.30 8.48 4.90
C ASP A 206 5.06 7.22 5.39
N LEU A 207 4.33 6.14 5.73
CA LEU A 207 4.94 4.86 6.06
C LEU A 207 5.60 4.19 4.84
N ARG A 208 4.98 4.23 3.65
CA ARG A 208 5.59 3.72 2.41
C ARG A 208 6.85 4.46 2.03
N ILE A 209 6.87 5.78 2.17
CA ILE A 209 8.06 6.59 1.94
C ILE A 209 9.18 6.18 2.91
N LYS A 210 8.86 5.93 4.19
CA LYS A 210 9.85 5.43 5.17
C LYS A 210 10.38 4.05 4.78
N LYS A 211 9.51 3.10 4.44
CA LYS A 211 9.91 1.74 4.03
C LYS A 211 10.76 1.74 2.77
N ALA A 212 10.36 2.50 1.75
CA ALA A 212 11.14 2.67 0.53
C ALA A 212 12.49 3.35 0.81
N GLY A 213 12.52 4.33 1.72
CA GLY A 213 13.75 4.98 2.18
C GLY A 213 14.69 4.03 2.93
N GLN A 214 14.17 3.14 3.77
CA GLN A 214 14.93 2.09 4.42
C GLN A 214 15.52 1.11 3.40
N ALA A 215 14.75 0.67 2.41
CA ALA A 215 15.25 -0.19 1.33
C ALA A 215 16.35 0.49 0.51
N MET A 216 16.19 1.77 0.18
CA MET A 216 17.24 2.58 -0.46
C MET A 216 18.52 2.67 0.39
N GLY A 217 18.37 2.80 1.71
CA GLY A 217 19.48 2.82 2.65
C GLY A 217 20.20 1.47 2.75
N ALA A 218 19.45 0.37 2.83
CA ALA A 218 19.99 -0.99 2.87
C ALA A 218 20.76 -1.34 1.58
N LEU A 219 20.24 -0.90 0.42
CA LEU A 219 20.87 -1.11 -0.88
C LEU A 219 21.90 -0.03 -1.26
N LYS A 220 22.29 0.86 -0.33
CA LYS A 220 23.19 1.99 -0.62
C LYS A 220 24.51 1.54 -1.24
N HIS A 221 25.14 0.49 -0.71
CA HIS A 221 26.41 -0.01 -1.23
C HIS A 221 26.27 -0.58 -2.65
N PHE A 222 25.15 -1.26 -2.94
CA PHE A 222 24.84 -1.76 -4.27
C PHE A 222 24.62 -0.62 -5.27
N PHE A 223 23.80 0.38 -4.92
CA PHE A 223 23.53 1.52 -5.80
C PHE A 223 24.76 2.40 -6.04
N ASN A 224 25.65 2.50 -5.05
CA ASN A 224 26.88 3.29 -5.16
C ASN A 224 28.02 2.54 -5.87
N ASN A 225 27.89 1.24 -6.14
CA ASN A 225 28.94 0.47 -6.78
C ASN A 225 29.07 0.83 -8.27
N GLU A 226 30.25 1.28 -8.70
CA GLU A 226 30.54 1.65 -10.09
C GLU A 226 30.56 0.43 -11.04
N HIS A 227 30.90 -0.75 -10.53
CA HIS A 227 30.94 -1.98 -11.34
C HIS A 227 29.56 -2.55 -11.67
N VAL A 228 28.51 -2.06 -11.01
CA VAL A 228 27.13 -2.47 -11.31
C VAL A 228 26.58 -1.55 -12.37
N ASP A 229 26.16 -2.14 -13.49
CA ASP A 229 25.56 -1.38 -14.59
C ASP A 229 24.28 -0.63 -14.14
N THR A 230 24.07 0.54 -14.73
CA THR A 230 22.94 1.41 -14.41
C THR A 230 21.61 0.73 -14.74
N TYR A 231 21.56 -0.15 -15.74
CA TYR A 231 20.35 -0.90 -16.08
C TYR A 231 19.96 -1.86 -14.98
N THR A 232 20.92 -2.59 -14.42
CA THR A 232 20.69 -3.48 -13.28
C THR A 232 20.20 -2.69 -12.07
N LYS A 233 20.78 -1.52 -11.79
CA LYS A 233 20.30 -0.61 -10.74
C LYS A 233 18.87 -0.15 -10.99
N HIS A 234 18.51 0.15 -12.24
CA HIS A 234 17.15 0.50 -12.64
C HIS A 234 16.15 -0.63 -12.37
N LEU A 235 16.49 -1.86 -12.76
CA LEU A 235 15.64 -3.03 -12.51
C LEU A 235 15.40 -3.24 -11.01
N ILE A 236 16.47 -3.22 -10.21
CA ILE A 236 16.37 -3.36 -8.75
C ILE A 236 15.57 -2.22 -8.12
N PHE A 237 15.79 -0.98 -8.57
CA PHE A 237 15.03 0.17 -8.09
C PHE A 237 13.53 0.01 -8.33
N LYS A 238 13.13 -0.39 -9.56
CA LYS A 238 11.73 -0.64 -9.90
C LYS A 238 11.14 -1.79 -9.09
N ALA A 239 11.92 -2.85 -8.89
CA ALA A 239 11.45 -4.06 -8.25
C ALA A 239 11.27 -3.92 -6.73
N ILE A 240 12.12 -3.14 -6.05
CA ILE A 240 12.15 -3.05 -4.59
C ILE A 240 11.71 -1.64 -4.10
N PRO A 241 12.55 -0.58 -4.15
CA PRO A 241 12.17 0.75 -3.66
C PRO A 241 10.85 1.30 -4.24
N LEU A 242 10.68 1.24 -5.57
CA LEU A 242 9.49 1.81 -6.21
C LEU A 242 8.22 1.01 -5.86
N ASN A 243 8.34 -0.31 -5.78
CA ASN A 243 7.23 -1.17 -5.37
C ASN A 243 6.83 -0.96 -3.90
N LEU A 244 7.81 -0.81 -2.99
CA LEU A 244 7.53 -0.48 -1.59
C LEU A 244 6.91 0.91 -1.45
N LEU A 245 7.35 1.87 -2.26
CA LEU A 245 6.83 3.23 -2.27
C LEU A 245 5.36 3.28 -2.70
N LEU A 246 4.99 2.50 -3.72
CA LEU A 246 3.68 2.54 -4.38
C LEU A 246 2.79 1.35 -4.03
N TRP A 247 3.06 0.67 -2.91
CA TRP A 247 2.21 -0.42 -2.46
C TRP A 247 0.86 0.12 -2.00
N GLY A 248 -0.22 -0.38 -2.59
CA GLY A 248 -1.59 0.03 -2.26
C GLY A 248 -2.01 1.34 -2.91
N CYS A 249 -1.22 1.88 -3.86
CA CYS A 249 -1.59 3.12 -4.54
C CYS A 249 -2.85 3.00 -5.40
N GLU A 250 -3.27 1.77 -5.71
CA GLU A 250 -4.51 1.44 -6.40
C GLU A 250 -5.74 1.97 -5.64
N THR A 251 -5.68 2.01 -4.30
CA THR A 251 -6.81 2.39 -3.44
C THR A 251 -6.63 3.75 -2.76
N TRP A 252 -5.50 4.43 -2.96
CA TRP A 252 -5.23 5.72 -2.31
C TRP A 252 -6.08 6.86 -2.87
N SER A 253 -6.59 7.69 -1.96
CA SER A 253 -7.19 8.99 -2.23
C SER A 253 -6.11 10.08 -2.29
N LEU A 254 -5.50 10.23 -3.47
CA LEU A 254 -4.34 11.11 -3.66
C LEU A 254 -4.71 12.58 -3.86
N ARG A 255 -3.98 13.45 -3.15
CA ARG A 255 -4.01 14.91 -3.30
C ARG A 255 -2.68 15.42 -3.86
N GLU A 256 -2.65 16.70 -4.21
CA GLU A 256 -1.45 17.34 -4.77
C GLU A 256 -0.25 17.28 -3.81
N ASP A 257 -0.48 17.42 -2.50
CA ASP A 257 0.57 17.29 -1.49
C ASP A 257 1.19 15.88 -1.44
N HIS A 258 0.39 14.84 -1.72
CA HIS A 258 0.88 13.47 -1.80
C HIS A 258 1.77 13.26 -3.02
N TYR A 259 1.36 13.75 -4.19
CA TYR A 259 2.17 13.66 -5.40
C TYR A 259 3.52 14.36 -5.23
N VAL A 260 3.54 15.56 -4.64
CA VAL A 260 4.79 16.28 -4.38
C VAL A 260 5.73 15.48 -3.46
N LYS A 261 5.21 14.84 -2.42
CA LYS A 261 6.02 13.97 -1.52
C LYS A 261 6.60 12.78 -2.27
N LEU A 262 5.78 12.05 -3.02
CA LEU A 262 6.17 10.84 -3.76
C LEU A 262 7.16 11.17 -4.89
N GLU A 263 6.92 12.25 -5.65
CA GLU A 263 7.83 12.73 -6.70
C GLU A 263 9.17 13.17 -6.12
N SER A 264 9.16 13.88 -4.97
CA SER A 264 10.40 14.28 -4.29
C SER A 264 11.24 13.07 -3.87
N PHE A 265 10.58 12.00 -3.39
CA PHE A 265 11.26 10.75 -3.08
C PHE A 265 11.85 10.10 -4.34
N LEU A 266 11.05 9.95 -5.41
CA LEU A 266 11.51 9.34 -6.67
C LEU A 266 12.72 10.08 -7.24
N GLN A 267 12.61 11.40 -7.37
CA GLN A 267 13.65 12.27 -7.93
C GLN A 267 14.94 12.23 -7.11
N ARG A 268 14.83 12.24 -5.77
CA ARG A 268 15.99 12.10 -4.89
C ARG A 268 16.65 10.74 -5.02
N SER A 269 15.87 9.67 -5.07
CA SER A 269 16.38 8.31 -5.17
C SER A 269 17.11 8.08 -6.49
N ILE A 270 16.52 8.50 -7.62
CA ILE A 270 17.17 8.38 -8.94
C ILE A 270 18.48 9.17 -8.98
N ARG A 271 18.46 10.42 -8.50
CA ARG A 271 19.65 11.27 -8.43
C ARG A 271 20.77 10.64 -7.60
N ASN A 272 20.42 10.01 -6.48
CA ASN A 272 21.39 9.30 -5.65
C ASN A 272 21.98 8.08 -6.38
N ILE A 273 21.15 7.30 -7.10
CA ILE A 273 21.59 6.12 -7.85
C ILE A 273 22.52 6.51 -9.01
N LEU A 274 22.21 7.61 -9.69
CA LEU A 274 23.03 8.16 -10.78
C LEU A 274 24.25 8.95 -10.28
N ASN A 275 24.44 9.07 -8.97
CA ASN A 275 25.50 9.87 -8.34
C ASN A 275 25.57 11.33 -8.84
N ILE A 276 24.41 11.93 -9.13
CA ILE A 276 24.32 13.31 -9.61
C ILE A 276 24.26 14.27 -8.41
N ASN A 277 25.21 15.20 -8.31
CA ASN A 277 25.24 16.20 -7.24
C ASN A 277 24.33 17.41 -7.55
N MET A 278 23.87 18.12 -6.52
CA MET A 278 23.11 19.37 -6.67
C MET A 278 23.89 20.49 -7.36
N THR A 279 25.23 20.48 -7.31
CA THR A 279 26.06 21.40 -8.08
C THR A 279 25.92 21.14 -9.56
N GLN A 280 26.13 19.89 -9.99
CA GLN A 280 25.90 19.44 -11.38
C GLN A 280 24.48 19.74 -11.85
N VAL A 281 23.46 19.51 -11.01
CA VAL A 281 22.07 19.86 -11.36
C VAL A 281 21.91 21.34 -11.71
N LYS A 282 22.60 22.24 -10.99
CA LYS A 282 22.55 23.68 -11.26
C LYS A 282 23.38 24.06 -12.48
N ASP A 283 24.61 23.58 -12.55
CA ASP A 283 25.56 23.95 -13.59
C ASP A 283 25.08 23.46 -14.97
N ASP A 284 24.63 22.21 -15.02
CA ASP A 284 24.16 21.55 -16.25
C ASP A 284 22.66 21.77 -16.51
N HIS A 285 21.96 22.52 -15.64
CA HIS A 285 20.52 22.82 -15.75
C HIS A 285 19.64 21.55 -15.89
N ILE A 286 19.99 20.49 -15.16
CA ILE A 286 19.31 19.18 -15.24
C ILE A 286 17.87 19.34 -14.73
N LYS A 287 16.89 19.07 -15.61
CA LYS A 287 15.47 19.10 -15.24
C LYS A 287 15.02 17.76 -14.66
N ARG A 288 13.84 17.76 -14.03
CA ARG A 288 13.22 16.55 -13.47
C ARG A 288 12.94 15.52 -14.56
N GLU A 289 12.61 15.96 -15.76
CA GLU A 289 12.33 15.10 -16.90
C GLU A 289 13.63 14.46 -17.42
N ASP A 290 14.76 15.16 -17.29
CA ASP A 290 16.05 14.67 -17.76
C ASP A 290 16.55 13.52 -16.88
N THR A 291 16.43 13.63 -15.55
CA THR A 291 16.78 12.53 -14.63
C THR A 291 15.95 11.27 -14.89
N LEU A 292 14.66 11.42 -15.19
CA LEU A 292 13.79 10.29 -15.55
C LEU A 292 14.21 9.63 -16.87
N LYS A 293 14.56 10.44 -17.88
CA LYS A 293 15.08 9.96 -19.17
C LYS A 293 16.40 9.23 -19.01
N MET A 294 17.34 9.82 -18.27
CA MET A 294 18.64 9.22 -17.97
C MET A 294 18.51 7.87 -17.25
N PHE A 295 17.48 7.71 -16.42
CA PHE A 295 17.20 6.46 -15.72
C PHE A 295 16.27 5.52 -16.49
N TYR A 296 16.59 5.30 -17.76
CA TYR A 296 15.88 4.43 -18.71
C TYR A 296 14.41 4.82 -18.93
N ASN A 297 14.15 6.12 -19.08
CA ASN A 297 12.80 6.67 -19.32
C ASN A 297 11.77 6.16 -18.30
N ILE A 298 12.17 6.07 -17.02
CA ILE A 298 11.26 5.63 -15.98
C ILE A 298 10.07 6.61 -15.93
N PRO A 299 8.81 6.10 -15.91
CA PRO A 299 7.65 6.97 -15.85
C PRO A 299 7.66 7.81 -14.56
N ASN A 300 7.11 9.01 -14.65
CA ASN A 300 6.89 9.81 -13.44
C ASN A 300 5.88 9.12 -12.50
N ILE A 301 5.82 9.57 -11.25
CA ILE A 301 4.95 8.97 -10.22
C ILE A 301 3.48 8.99 -10.65
N ARG A 302 3.00 10.11 -11.19
CA ARG A 302 1.61 10.25 -11.62
C ARG A 302 1.21 9.20 -12.64
N THR A 303 2.03 9.04 -13.67
CA THR A 303 1.83 8.05 -14.73
C THR A 303 1.86 6.64 -14.17
N THR A 304 2.84 6.35 -13.30
CA THR A 304 2.99 5.02 -12.68
C THR A 304 1.77 4.64 -11.84
N ILE A 305 1.26 5.58 -11.03
CA ILE A 305 0.07 5.37 -10.21
C ILE A 305 -1.17 5.24 -11.08
N ALA A 306 -1.36 6.12 -12.06
CA ALA A 306 -2.50 6.09 -12.96
C ALA A 306 -2.59 4.75 -13.71
N VAL A 307 -1.46 4.23 -14.20
CA VAL A 307 -1.40 2.91 -14.86
C VAL A 307 -1.83 1.80 -13.89
N ARG A 308 -1.39 1.83 -12.62
CA ARG A 308 -1.78 0.83 -11.62
C ARG A 308 -3.26 0.91 -11.27
N GLN A 309 -3.77 2.11 -11.01
CA GLN A 309 -5.19 2.35 -10.71
C GLN A 309 -6.09 1.91 -11.87
N LEU A 310 -5.79 2.32 -13.10
CA LEU A 310 -6.56 1.92 -14.28
C LEU A 310 -6.48 0.40 -14.54
N SER A 311 -5.32 -0.21 -14.32
CA SER A 311 -5.17 -1.67 -14.43
C SER A 311 -5.99 -2.41 -13.38
N PHE A 312 -6.06 -1.87 -12.16
CA PHE A 312 -6.88 -2.42 -11.07
C PHE A 312 -8.37 -2.31 -11.39
N ILE A 313 -8.84 -1.12 -11.75
CA ILE A 313 -10.24 -0.88 -12.16
C ILE A 313 -10.61 -1.79 -13.34
N GLY A 314 -9.75 -1.88 -14.35
CA GLY A 314 -9.99 -2.73 -15.51
C GLY A 314 -10.09 -4.22 -15.14
N LYS A 315 -9.38 -4.69 -14.11
CA LYS A 315 -9.54 -6.07 -13.60
C LYS A 315 -10.86 -6.24 -12.87
N ALA A 316 -11.27 -5.29 -12.04
CA ALA A 316 -12.55 -5.33 -11.33
C ALA A 316 -13.71 -5.44 -12.34
N VAL A 317 -13.77 -4.52 -13.31
CA VAL A 317 -14.83 -4.48 -14.34
C VAL A 317 -14.90 -5.76 -15.18
N ARG A 318 -13.75 -6.40 -15.47
CA ARG A 318 -13.73 -7.67 -16.24
C ARG A 318 -14.14 -8.88 -15.42
N ASN A 319 -14.07 -8.80 -14.10
CA ASN A 319 -14.48 -9.89 -13.21
C ASN A 319 -15.96 -9.80 -12.81
N ASP A 320 -16.62 -8.68 -13.16
CA ASP A 320 -18.05 -8.43 -12.91
C ASP A 320 -18.96 -8.91 -14.07
N THR A 321 -18.41 -9.57 -15.10
CA THR A 321 -19.25 -10.33 -16.04
C THR A 321 -19.68 -11.65 -15.38
N PRO A 322 -21.00 -11.90 -15.25
CA PRO A 322 -21.54 -13.10 -14.60
C PRO A 322 -21.13 -14.42 -15.27
#